data_AF-A0A2M7TDQ2-F1
#
_entry.id   AF-A0A2M7TDQ2-F1
#
_cell.length_a   1.000
_cell.length_b   1.000
_cell.length_c   1.000
_cell.angle_alpha   90.00
_cell.angle_beta   90.00
_cell.angle_gamma   90.00
#
_symmetry.space_group_name_H-M   'P 1'
#
loop_
_entity.id
_entity.type
_entity.pdbx_description
1 polymer ?
#
loop_
_entity_poly.entity_id
_entity_poly.type
_entity_poly.pdbx_seq_one_letter_code
_entity_poly.pdbx_strand_id
1 'polypeptide(L)'
;MPRRYQFLDNENIWAAVNKARDAFLAAKDGEEVDRIMNFILTEDEKLRIGRRILIAEMLLGDFSYEDVIKNLRAGKSTINFVVKRLVIDPESFRLIQKRGEKVEKEFKEKAYMKQGTRLLHKKTVYTGYKRKDVKR
;
A
#
# COMPACT_ATOMS: atom_id res chain seq x y z
N MET A 1 22.33 -5.59 -7.62
CA MET A 1 22.46 -5.47 -6.14
C MET A 1 23.08 -4.14 -5.79
N PRO A 2 22.60 -3.43 -4.73
CA PRO A 2 23.29 -2.26 -4.20
C PRO A 2 24.73 -2.60 -3.81
N ARG A 3 25.69 -1.68 -4.06
CA ARG A 3 27.12 -1.89 -3.73
C ARG A 3 27.33 -2.27 -2.26
N ARG A 4 26.52 -1.71 -1.36
CA ARG A 4 26.56 -1.98 0.09
C ARG A 4 26.39 -3.45 0.46
N TYR A 5 25.78 -4.28 -0.39
CA TYR A 5 25.53 -5.69 -0.07
C TYR A 5 26.38 -6.66 -0.91
N GLN A 6 27.36 -6.16 -1.66
CA GLN A 6 28.20 -6.99 -2.54
C GLN A 6 29.10 -7.96 -1.78
N PHE A 7 29.36 -7.71 -0.50
CA PHE A 7 30.17 -8.58 0.36
C PHE A 7 29.35 -9.71 1.00
N LEU A 8 28.02 -9.67 0.92
CA LEU A 8 27.19 -10.75 1.43
C LEU A 8 27.18 -11.90 0.42
N ASP A 9 27.24 -13.13 0.93
CA ASP A 9 26.98 -14.29 0.10
C ASP A 9 25.52 -14.29 -0.39
N ASN A 10 25.29 -15.02 -1.49
CA ASN A 10 23.95 -15.10 -2.07
C ASN A 10 22.96 -15.75 -1.09
N GLU A 11 23.42 -16.69 -0.26
CA GLU A 11 22.57 -17.41 0.69
C GLU A 11 21.97 -16.47 1.74
N ASN A 12 22.79 -15.61 2.38
CA ASN A 12 22.33 -14.62 3.34
C ASN A 12 21.40 -13.59 2.70
N ILE A 13 21.67 -13.20 1.45
CA ILE A 13 20.78 -12.31 0.69
C ILE A 13 19.40 -12.93 0.51
N TRP A 14 19.34 -14.18 0.02
CA TRP A 14 18.07 -14.86 -0.22
C TRP A 14 17.34 -15.14 1.08
N ALA A 15 18.06 -15.54 2.12
CA ALA A 15 17.51 -15.72 3.46
C ALA A 15 16.86 -14.42 3.98
N ALA A 16 17.56 -13.28 3.86
CA ALA A 16 17.02 -11.99 4.29
C ALA A 16 15.75 -11.59 3.52
N VAL A 17 15.74 -11.77 2.19
CA VAL A 17 14.55 -11.48 1.36
C VAL A 17 13.39 -12.40 1.71
N ASN A 18 13.64 -13.68 1.97
CA ASN A 18 12.61 -14.63 2.39
C ASN A 18 12.02 -14.25 3.75
N LYS A 19 12.84 -13.87 4.73
CA LYS A 19 12.36 -13.40 6.03
C LYS A 19 11.50 -12.14 5.93
N ALA A 20 11.87 -11.20 5.05
CA ALA A 20 11.04 -10.04 4.78
C ALA A 20 9.67 -10.44 4.17
N ARG A 21 9.65 -11.40 3.23
CA ARG A 21 8.41 -11.93 2.66
C ARG A 21 7.53 -12.59 3.73
N ASP A 22 8.11 -13.45 4.56
CA ASP A 22 7.40 -14.16 5.62
C ASP A 22 6.77 -13.18 6.61
N ALA A 23 7.49 -12.12 6.98
CA ALA A 23 6.98 -11.07 7.87
C ALA A 23 5.74 -10.38 7.28
N PHE A 24 5.77 -9.98 6.00
CA PHE A 24 4.61 -9.34 5.38
C PHE A 24 3.43 -10.28 5.14
N LEU A 25 3.67 -11.59 5.00
CA LEU A 25 2.62 -12.59 4.83
C LEU A 25 2.04 -13.11 6.15
N ALA A 26 2.68 -12.84 7.29
CA ALA A 26 2.22 -13.31 8.60
C ALA A 26 0.96 -12.57 9.11
N ALA A 27 0.71 -11.34 8.64
CA ALA A 27 -0.38 -10.52 9.13
C ALA A 27 -1.75 -10.92 8.55
N LYS A 28 -2.75 -11.05 9.43
CA LYS A 28 -4.13 -11.41 9.11
C LYS A 28 -5.06 -10.22 8.94
N ASP A 29 -4.67 -9.06 9.43
CA ASP A 29 -5.44 -7.81 9.37
C ASP A 29 -4.50 -6.59 9.37
N GLY A 30 -5.06 -5.39 9.28
CA GLY A 30 -4.29 -4.17 9.27
C GLY A 30 -3.59 -3.85 10.59
N GLU A 31 -4.09 -4.33 11.74
CA GLU A 31 -3.44 -4.09 13.03
C GLU A 31 -2.17 -4.94 13.17
N GLU A 32 -2.21 -6.20 12.73
CA GLU A 32 -1.00 -7.03 12.62
C GLU A 32 -0.02 -6.46 11.60
N VAL A 33 -0.50 -5.94 10.45
CA VAL A 33 0.37 -5.23 9.48
C VAL A 33 1.06 -4.05 10.14
N ASP A 34 0.33 -3.19 10.86
CA ASP A 34 0.89 -2.02 11.54
C ASP A 34 1.94 -2.43 12.58
N ARG A 35 1.66 -3.47 13.39
CA ARG A 35 2.62 -4.00 14.37
C ARG A 35 3.90 -4.50 13.71
N ILE A 36 3.79 -5.28 12.63
CA ILE A 36 4.93 -5.80 11.88
C ILE A 36 5.72 -4.66 11.24
N MET A 37 5.06 -3.71 10.58
CA MET A 37 5.70 -2.54 9.98
C MET A 37 6.42 -1.68 11.02
N ASN A 38 5.82 -1.47 12.19
CA ASN A 38 6.43 -0.72 13.29
C ASN A 38 7.65 -1.41 13.88
N PHE A 39 7.68 -2.74 13.83
CA PHE A 39 8.81 -3.53 14.31
C PHE A 39 9.99 -3.53 13.33
N ILE A 40 9.74 -3.68 12.02
CA ILE A 40 10.82 -3.89 11.02
C ILE A 40 11.21 -2.63 10.23
N LEU A 41 10.34 -1.63 10.14
CA LEU A 41 10.57 -0.43 9.33
C LEU A 41 10.65 0.83 10.20
N THR A 42 11.56 1.71 9.82
CA THR A 42 11.57 3.10 10.28
C THR A 42 10.41 3.89 9.68
N GLU A 43 10.05 5.02 10.31
CA GLU A 43 9.03 5.93 9.77
C GLU A 43 9.36 6.44 8.36
N ASP A 44 10.63 6.74 8.08
CA ASP A 44 11.06 7.17 6.73
C ASP A 44 10.85 6.06 5.70
N GLU A 45 11.15 4.81 6.04
CA GLU A 45 10.94 3.67 5.14
C GLU A 45 9.46 3.46 4.83
N LYS A 46 8.58 3.52 5.84
CA LYS A 46 7.12 3.42 5.65
C LYS A 46 6.63 4.50 4.70
N LEU A 47 7.02 5.75 4.94
CA LEU A 47 6.62 6.89 4.11
C LEU A 47 7.18 6.78 2.69
N ARG A 48 8.43 6.33 2.52
CA ARG A 48 9.04 6.15 1.19
C ARG A 48 8.38 5.05 0.39
N ILE A 49 7.99 3.94 1.02
CA ILE A 49 7.24 2.86 0.36
C ILE A 49 5.86 3.38 -0.06
N GLY A 50 5.10 3.97 0.88
CA GLY A 50 3.77 4.50 0.62
C GLY A 50 3.77 5.59 -0.47
N ARG A 51 4.71 6.53 -0.43
CA ARG A 51 4.82 7.60 -1.44
C ARG A 51 5.10 7.06 -2.84
N ARG A 52 5.87 5.97 -2.98
CA ARG A 52 6.10 5.36 -4.31
C ARG A 52 4.83 4.77 -4.90
N ILE A 53 3.97 4.19 -4.06
CA ILE A 53 2.66 3.69 -4.48
C ILE A 53 1.77 4.85 -4.91
N LEU A 54 1.68 5.92 -4.10
CA LEU A 54 0.92 7.12 -4.43
C LEU A 54 1.39 7.79 -5.74
N ILE A 55 2.71 7.87 -5.95
CA ILE A 55 3.28 8.38 -7.21
C ILE A 55 2.77 7.54 -8.39
N ALA A 56 2.81 6.20 -8.27
CA ALA A 56 2.34 5.32 -9.32
C ALA A 56 0.83 5.47 -9.59
N GLU A 57 0.02 5.59 -8.54
CA GLU A 57 -1.43 5.87 -8.66
C GLU A 57 -1.69 7.17 -9.41
N MET A 58 -0.99 8.26 -9.07
CA MET A 58 -1.12 9.54 -9.77
C MET A 58 -0.69 9.45 -11.24
N LEU A 59 0.46 8.82 -11.52
CA LEU A 59 0.95 8.70 -12.89
C LEU A 59 0.02 7.88 -13.79
N LEU A 60 -0.68 6.89 -13.24
CA LEU A 60 -1.68 6.10 -13.97
C LEU A 60 -3.05 6.78 -14.04
N GLY A 61 -3.31 7.75 -13.17
CA GLY A 61 -4.50 8.59 -13.17
C GLY A 61 -4.36 9.87 -14.02
N ASP A 62 -3.47 9.86 -15.02
CA ASP A 62 -3.21 10.97 -15.95
C ASP A 62 -2.74 12.29 -15.30
N PHE A 63 -2.20 12.24 -14.08
CA PHE A 63 -1.59 13.43 -13.46
C PHE A 63 -0.21 13.73 -14.07
N SER A 64 0.10 15.02 -14.22
CA SER A 64 1.39 15.46 -14.74
C SER A 64 2.53 15.21 -13.73
N TYR A 65 3.77 15.22 -14.21
CA TYR A 65 4.94 15.12 -13.32
C TYR A 65 4.99 16.29 -12.34
N GLU A 66 4.60 17.47 -12.79
CA GLU A 66 4.49 18.68 -12.00
C GLU A 66 3.47 18.52 -10.86
N ASP A 67 2.33 17.87 -11.13
CA ASP A 67 1.32 17.58 -10.11
C ASP A 67 1.86 16.62 -9.05
N VAL A 68 2.57 15.58 -9.46
CA VAL A 68 3.19 14.62 -8.52
C VAL A 68 4.22 15.33 -7.64
N ILE A 69 5.06 16.20 -8.21
CA ILE A 69 6.03 17.00 -7.45
C ILE A 69 5.32 17.92 -6.46
N LYS A 70 4.28 18.64 -6.91
CA LYS A 70 3.56 19.61 -6.09
C LYS A 70 2.80 18.94 -4.93
N ASN A 71 2.06 17.88 -5.22
CA ASN A 71 1.19 17.23 -4.23
C ASN A 71 1.97 16.34 -3.26
N LEU A 72 2.95 15.58 -3.77
CA LEU A 72 3.68 14.61 -2.95
C LEU A 72 5.04 15.11 -2.48
N ARG A 73 5.50 16.29 -2.91
CA ARG A 73 6.87 16.81 -2.67
C ARG A 73 7.96 15.79 -3.04
N ALA A 74 7.69 15.01 -4.09
CA ALA A 74 8.58 13.94 -4.54
C ALA A 74 9.70 14.51 -5.42
N GLY A 75 10.95 14.10 -5.15
CA GLY A 75 12.07 14.45 -6.02
C GLY A 75 11.97 13.76 -7.37
N LYS A 76 12.45 14.44 -8.42
CA LYS A 76 12.47 13.91 -9.81
C LYS A 76 13.09 12.52 -9.93
N SER A 77 14.12 12.23 -9.12
CA SER A 77 14.78 10.92 -9.08
C SER A 77 13.84 9.80 -8.61
N THR A 78 13.00 10.06 -7.60
CA THR A 78 12.01 9.10 -7.10
C THR A 78 10.91 8.86 -8.12
N ILE A 79 10.43 9.92 -8.77
CA ILE A 79 9.40 9.81 -9.82
C ILE A 79 9.96 8.99 -10.99
N ASN A 80 11.15 9.33 -11.49
CA ASN A 80 11.81 8.58 -12.55
C ASN A 80 12.05 7.10 -12.19
N PHE A 81 12.38 6.82 -10.92
CA PHE A 81 12.49 5.44 -10.44
C PHE A 81 11.16 4.69 -10.56
N VAL A 82 10.05 5.30 -10.12
CA VAL A 82 8.72 4.68 -10.19
C VAL A 82 8.29 4.47 -11.63
N VAL A 83 8.47 5.47 -12.50
CA VAL A 83 8.14 5.40 -13.93
C VAL A 83 8.85 4.22 -14.59
N LYS A 84 10.17 4.10 -14.38
CA LYS A 84 10.94 2.98 -14.91
C LYS A 84 10.41 1.63 -14.42
N ARG A 85 10.00 1.54 -13.16
CA ARG A 85 9.43 0.30 -12.60
C ARG A 85 8.07 -0.04 -13.18
N LEU A 86 7.19 0.95 -13.36
CA LEU A 86 5.89 0.76 -14.01
C LEU A 86 6.03 0.29 -15.47
N VAL A 87 7.03 0.78 -16.20
CA VAL A 87 7.30 0.33 -17.58
C VAL A 87 7.83 -1.12 -17.61
N ILE A 88 8.71 -1.49 -16.66
CA ILE A 88 9.32 -2.82 -16.62
C ILE A 88 8.33 -3.89 -16.15
N ASP A 89 7.52 -3.58 -15.14
CA ASP A 89 6.61 -4.53 -14.50
C ASP A 89 5.31 -3.84 -14.04
N PRO A 90 4.38 -3.55 -14.97
CA PRO A 90 3.10 -2.94 -14.63
C PRO A 90 2.19 -3.88 -13.82
N GLU A 91 2.34 -5.19 -14.00
CA GLU A 91 1.50 -6.20 -13.34
C GLU A 91 1.71 -6.24 -11.83
N SER A 92 2.95 -6.04 -11.36
CA SER A 92 3.22 -5.90 -9.92
C SER A 92 2.42 -4.78 -9.27
N PHE A 93 2.28 -3.63 -9.94
CA PHE A 93 1.46 -2.54 -9.42
C PHE A 93 -0.04 -2.88 -9.46
N ARG A 94 -0.48 -3.56 -10.52
CA ARG A 94 -1.87 -4.03 -10.65
C ARG A 94 -2.28 -4.98 -9.51
N LEU A 95 -1.37 -5.83 -9.04
CA LEU A 95 -1.61 -6.69 -7.87
C LEU A 95 -1.88 -5.87 -6.60
N ILE A 96 -1.11 -4.80 -6.39
CA ILE A 96 -1.30 -3.86 -5.27
C ILE A 96 -2.67 -3.19 -5.39
N GLN A 97 -3.00 -2.66 -6.57
CA GLN A 97 -4.27 -1.98 -6.83
C GLN A 97 -5.46 -2.92 -6.60
N LYS A 98 -5.45 -4.10 -7.20
CA LYS A 98 -6.51 -5.11 -7.06
C LYS A 98 -6.74 -5.50 -5.60
N ARG A 99 -5.66 -5.61 -4.81
CA ARG A 99 -5.77 -5.88 -3.37
C ARG A 99 -6.36 -4.68 -2.63
N GLY A 100 -5.93 -3.47 -2.97
CA GLY A 100 -6.46 -2.22 -2.42
C GLY A 100 -7.96 -2.05 -2.68
N GLU A 101 -8.42 -2.33 -3.89
CA GLU A 101 -9.83 -2.29 -4.29
C GLU A 101 -10.67 -3.30 -3.54
N LYS A 102 -10.19 -4.54 -3.37
CA LYS A 102 -10.89 -5.56 -2.59
C LYS A 102 -11.11 -5.09 -1.14
N VAL A 103 -10.06 -4.52 -0.54
CA VAL A 103 -10.12 -4.00 0.82
C VAL A 103 -11.09 -2.83 0.93
N GLU A 104 -11.04 -1.91 -0.04
CA GLU A 104 -11.90 -0.73 -0.07
C GLU A 104 -13.37 -1.10 -0.27
N LYS A 105 -13.65 -2.10 -1.11
CA LYS A 105 -14.99 -2.63 -1.32
C LYS A 105 -15.56 -3.23 -0.03
N GLU A 106 -14.79 -4.12 0.61
CA GLU A 106 -15.21 -4.74 1.88
C GLU A 106 -15.41 -3.70 2.99
N PHE A 107 -14.52 -2.70 3.05
CA PHE A 107 -14.65 -1.58 3.96
C PHE A 107 -15.96 -0.81 3.70
N LYS A 108 -16.24 -0.39 2.46
CA LYS A 108 -17.46 0.36 2.13
C LYS A 108 -18.74 -0.41 2.43
N GLU A 109 -18.74 -1.73 2.19
CA GLU A 109 -19.88 -2.61 2.47
C GLU A 109 -20.18 -2.71 3.98
N LYS A 110 -19.14 -2.73 4.82
CA LYS A 110 -19.26 -2.92 6.27
C LYS A 110 -19.26 -1.63 7.08
N ALA A 111 -18.72 -0.55 6.52
CA ALA A 111 -18.60 0.76 7.18
C ALA A 111 -19.95 1.42 7.41
N TYR A 112 -20.95 1.13 6.57
CA TYR A 112 -22.23 1.81 6.62
C TYR A 112 -23.40 0.82 6.60
N MET A 113 -24.24 0.87 7.63
CA MET A 113 -25.51 0.13 7.64
C MET A 113 -26.68 1.08 7.40
N LYS A 114 -27.65 0.64 6.60
CA LYS A 114 -28.92 1.33 6.43
C LYS A 114 -29.86 0.91 7.55
N GLN A 115 -30.13 1.80 8.51
CA GLN A 115 -31.05 1.56 9.61
C GLN A 115 -32.37 2.29 9.35
N GLY A 116 -33.50 1.56 9.37
CA GLY A 116 -34.85 2.13 9.18
C GLY A 116 -35.87 1.14 8.61
N THR A 117 -37.13 1.28 9.03
CA THR A 117 -38.29 0.52 8.53
C THR A 117 -38.72 1.03 7.16
N ARG A 118 -39.34 0.20 6.31
CA ARG A 118 -39.74 0.51 4.91
C ARG A 118 -40.56 1.82 4.75
N LEU A 119 -41.20 2.30 5.82
CA LEU A 119 -42.05 3.48 5.89
C LEU A 119 -41.31 4.80 6.23
N LEU A 120 -40.09 4.75 6.73
CA LEU A 120 -39.28 5.92 7.08
C LEU A 120 -37.99 5.93 6.24
N HIS A 121 -37.54 7.11 5.81
CA HIS A 121 -36.29 7.26 5.07
C HIS A 121 -35.14 6.52 5.77
N LYS A 122 -34.51 5.57 5.08
CA LYS A 122 -33.39 4.79 5.60
C LYS A 122 -32.22 5.73 5.89
N LYS A 123 -31.83 5.84 7.16
CA LYS A 123 -30.65 6.62 7.56
C LYS A 123 -29.41 5.74 7.45
N THR A 124 -28.37 6.27 6.82
CA THR A 124 -27.06 5.62 6.77
C THR A 124 -26.34 5.89 8.09
N VAL A 125 -26.02 4.83 8.84
CA VAL A 125 -25.31 4.92 10.12
C VAL A 125 -23.93 4.28 9.95
N TYR A 126 -22.88 5.00 10.36
CA TYR A 126 -21.52 4.49 10.38
C TYR A 126 -21.34 3.44 11.48
N THR A 127 -20.70 2.32 11.17
CA THR A 127 -20.62 1.14 12.05
C THR A 127 -19.40 1.13 12.97
N GLY A 128 -18.46 2.06 12.79
CA GLY A 128 -17.17 2.04 13.50
C GLY A 128 -16.12 1.13 12.86
N TYR A 129 -16.47 0.38 11.81
CA TYR A 129 -15.54 -0.46 11.06
C TYR A 129 -14.50 0.40 10.34
N LYS A 130 -13.21 0.11 10.54
CA LYS A 130 -12.06 0.82 9.96
C LYS A 130 -11.45 0.00 8.82
N ARG A 131 -10.73 0.66 7.91
CA ARG A 131 -10.02 -0.01 6.80
C ARG A 131 -9.00 -1.06 7.26
N LYS A 132 -8.43 -0.86 8.45
CA LYS A 132 -7.49 -1.81 9.07
C LYS A 132 -8.17 -3.08 9.60
N ASP A 133 -9.48 -3.05 9.83
CA ASP A 133 -10.23 -4.20 10.35
C ASP A 133 -10.56 -5.23 9.25
N VAL A 134 -10.30 -4.87 7.98
CA VAL A 134 -10.46 -5.76 6.83
C VAL A 134 -9.37 -6.85 6.85
N LYS A 135 -9.80 -8.11 6.78
CA LYS A 135 -8.90 -9.28 6.78
C LYS A 135 -7.97 -9.29 5.56
N ARG A 136 -6.70 -9.57 5.81
CA ARG A 136 -5.60 -9.54 4.85
C ARG A 136 -5.26 -10.90 4.25
#